data_AF-A0A8T0WWZ4-F1
#
_entry.id   AF-A0A8T0WWZ4-F1
#
_cell.length_a   1.000
_cell.length_b   1.000
_cell.length_c   1.000
_cell.angle_alpha   90.00
_cell.angle_beta   90.00
_cell.angle_gamma   90.00
#
_symmetry.space_group_name_H-M   'P 1'
#
loop_
_entity.id
_entity.type
_entity.pdbx_description
1 polymer ?
#
loop_
_entity_poly.entity_id
_entity_poly.type
_entity_poly.pdbx_seq_one_letter_code
_entity_poly.pdbx_strand_id
1 'polypeptide(L)'
;MDGADSAQASVEAGGAADLDPRRPTAAAVEEGQGYVDSLLGASLQLLRKGLPHEIRRQGLKLMLHLLRYRWYDLRIEEWRASDDIADLVAGLYGTTNILPSKNAIATLIAEAILSGGISLLNDLLPSIIVLANRGPTEAELAAFIFKWISDFRILCTVDLEGGQSEVIFNGLDDALPNILLFLSSLLEKCGGAVLAKHPEQLTVSGKKHGLTVAACLLAANAYAEWVPVVHLAKYGLIERCKSLLNFSNPQVLALRFFKVVCQRRRPLYATEDYDTAMNLVFWALMNISKYCLTTSKTCSGLLDESLLEFAGRICECLVALGSFNMQFIIKDGNRATHFFQQMLEYYQHYKIALHFRCLQFWLMVLMDLSKENYVAPYPVAVASAVNPASFTNSTEKTNSGALVFVSDDICDGMLDISFERILKKSPVTSPEWLELWSDELHGKNGFVQYRSLLVFLKGGAPKPRYGRETLARGVLLPN
;
A
#
# COMPACT_ATOMS: atom_id res chain seq x y z
N MET A 1 94.07 27.24 33.26
CA MET A 1 93.19 26.38 34.05
C MET A 1 92.61 27.27 35.13
N ASP A 2 91.56 27.99 34.77
CA ASP A 2 90.73 28.94 35.54
C ASP A 2 89.37 28.87 34.83
N GLY A 3 88.17 29.04 35.38
CA GLY A 3 87.66 29.54 36.64
C GLY A 3 86.18 29.88 36.36
N ALA A 4 85.31 29.65 37.36
CA ALA A 4 83.85 29.78 37.45
C ALA A 4 83.07 30.74 36.52
N ASP A 5 81.82 30.37 36.17
CA ASP A 5 80.65 31.18 36.55
C ASP A 5 79.30 30.42 36.49
N SER A 6 78.35 30.93 37.28
CA SER A 6 77.13 30.29 37.77
C SER A 6 75.84 30.80 37.10
N ALA A 7 74.79 29.96 37.20
CA ALA A 7 73.35 30.28 37.25
C ALA A 7 72.60 30.76 35.99
N GLN A 8 71.57 30.01 35.56
CA GLN A 8 70.14 30.26 35.85
C GLN A 8 69.22 29.33 35.04
N ALA A 9 68.05 29.06 35.63
CA ALA A 9 66.98 28.22 35.12
C ALA A 9 66.31 28.79 33.85
N SER A 10 65.94 27.90 32.93
CA SER A 10 64.83 28.11 31.99
C SER A 10 64.09 26.80 31.75
N VAL A 11 62.80 26.87 32.03
CA VAL A 11 61.75 25.89 31.78
C VAL A 11 61.46 25.85 30.28
N GLU A 12 61.51 24.67 29.65
CA GLU A 12 60.78 24.37 28.41
C GLU A 12 60.10 23.01 28.60
N ALA A 13 58.80 23.03 28.93
CA ALA A 13 57.70 22.84 27.98
C ALA A 13 57.67 21.37 27.49
N GLY A 14 56.88 20.50 28.11
CA GLY A 14 55.43 20.55 27.94
C GLY A 14 55.00 19.84 26.66
N GLY A 15 55.46 18.61 26.42
CA GLY A 15 54.89 17.72 25.41
C GLY A 15 53.60 17.10 25.94
N ALA A 16 52.55 17.91 26.05
CA ALA A 16 51.20 17.40 26.24
C ALA A 16 50.88 16.53 25.02
N ALA A 17 50.70 15.24 25.24
CA ALA A 17 50.04 14.38 24.27
C ALA A 17 48.65 14.98 24.04
N ASP A 18 48.50 15.64 22.89
CA ASP A 18 47.24 16.18 22.39
C ASP A 18 46.34 14.97 22.08
N LEU A 19 45.64 14.50 23.10
CA LEU A 19 44.58 13.51 22.99
C LEU A 19 43.39 14.19 22.31
N ASP A 20 43.44 14.27 20.99
CA ASP A 20 42.26 14.60 20.19
C ASP A 20 41.20 13.50 20.43
N PRO A 21 40.06 13.80 21.09
CA PRO A 21 39.06 12.80 21.47
C PRO A 21 38.27 12.24 20.26
N ARG A 22 38.68 12.55 19.03
CA ARG A 22 38.00 12.17 17.79
C ARG A 22 38.65 11.04 16.99
N ARG A 23 39.77 10.46 17.45
CA ARG A 23 40.35 9.27 16.81
C ARG A 23 40.56 8.15 17.84
N PRO A 24 39.83 7.03 17.75
CA PRO A 24 40.10 5.89 18.62
C PRO A 24 41.51 5.34 18.34
N THR A 25 42.24 5.00 19.40
CA THR A 25 43.56 4.38 19.31
C THR A 25 43.44 2.99 18.67
N ALA A 26 44.44 2.56 17.91
CA ALA A 26 44.41 1.28 17.18
C ALA A 26 44.09 0.08 18.10
N ALA A 27 44.55 0.10 19.34
CA ALA A 27 44.26 -0.91 20.35
C ALA A 27 42.77 -0.93 20.80
N ALA A 28 42.13 0.24 20.92
CA ALA A 28 40.70 0.32 21.26
C ALA A 28 39.80 -0.12 20.09
N VAL A 29 40.27 0.08 18.84
CA VAL A 29 39.60 -0.44 17.64
C VAL A 29 39.71 -1.96 17.57
N GLU A 30 40.89 -2.55 17.86
CA GLU A 30 41.08 -4.01 17.89
C GLU A 30 40.27 -4.70 19.01
N GLU A 31 40.21 -4.12 20.22
CA GLU A 31 39.36 -4.64 21.31
C GLU A 31 37.85 -4.53 20.98
N GLY A 32 37.44 -3.41 20.38
CA GLY A 32 36.06 -3.22 19.91
C GLY A 32 35.67 -4.17 18.77
N GLN A 33 36.62 -4.54 17.92
CA GLN A 33 36.46 -5.46 16.81
C GLN A 33 36.31 -6.91 17.30
N GLY A 34 37.18 -7.37 18.22
CA GLY A 34 37.07 -8.70 18.82
C GLY A 34 35.75 -8.93 19.57
N TYR A 35 35.18 -7.86 20.14
CA TYR A 35 33.85 -7.89 20.76
C TYR A 35 32.71 -8.08 19.74
N VAL A 36 32.77 -7.41 18.58
CA VAL A 36 31.77 -7.56 17.51
C VAL A 36 31.79 -8.96 16.92
N ASP A 37 32.97 -9.51 16.64
CA ASP A 37 33.12 -10.88 16.13
C ASP A 37 32.60 -11.92 17.13
N SER A 38 32.82 -11.69 18.43
CA SER A 38 32.27 -12.53 19.51
C SER A 38 30.74 -12.46 19.59
N LEU A 39 30.15 -11.27 19.41
CA LEU A 39 28.70 -11.09 19.37
C LEU A 39 28.07 -11.73 18.14
N LEU A 40 28.72 -11.63 16.98
CA LEU A 40 28.31 -12.31 15.75
C LEU A 40 28.32 -13.83 15.98
N GLY A 41 29.41 -14.38 16.50
CA GLY A 41 29.52 -15.81 16.85
C GLY A 41 28.45 -16.26 17.85
N ALA A 42 28.22 -15.49 18.92
CA ALA A 42 27.18 -15.76 19.89
C ALA A 42 25.78 -15.74 19.26
N SER A 43 25.49 -14.76 18.40
CA SER A 43 24.20 -14.65 17.71
C SER A 43 23.94 -15.86 16.80
N LEU A 44 24.94 -16.33 16.03
CA LEU A 44 24.84 -17.54 15.21
C LEU A 44 24.62 -18.81 16.05
N GLN A 45 25.26 -18.92 17.22
CA GLN A 45 25.02 -20.03 18.14
C GLN A 45 23.59 -20.05 18.67
N LEU A 46 23.04 -18.88 19.02
CA LEU A 46 21.66 -18.74 19.49
C LEU A 46 20.62 -19.08 18.41
N LEU A 47 21.02 -19.06 17.14
CA LEU A 47 20.16 -19.38 15.98
C LEU A 47 20.17 -20.87 15.62
N ARG A 48 21.00 -21.71 16.26
CA ARG A 48 21.12 -23.13 15.96
C ARG A 48 19.81 -23.91 16.16
N LYS A 49 19.66 -24.98 15.36
CA LYS A 49 18.56 -25.95 15.47
C LYS A 49 18.61 -26.65 16.84
N GLY A 50 17.46 -26.75 17.51
CA GLY A 50 17.33 -27.40 18.83
C GLY A 50 17.10 -26.45 20.01
N LEU A 51 17.39 -25.14 19.87
CA LEU A 51 17.12 -24.16 20.91
C LEU A 51 15.64 -23.70 20.94
N PRO A 52 15.10 -23.32 22.12
CA PRO A 52 13.77 -22.73 22.25
C PRO A 52 13.55 -21.52 21.35
N HIS A 53 12.31 -21.31 20.89
CA HIS A 53 11.96 -20.21 19.98
C HIS A 53 12.24 -18.82 20.58
N GLU A 54 12.07 -18.63 21.89
CA GLU A 54 12.35 -17.34 22.54
C GLU A 54 13.85 -17.01 22.52
N ILE A 55 14.71 -18.02 22.73
CA ILE A 55 16.17 -17.85 22.68
C ILE A 55 16.62 -17.50 21.25
N ARG A 56 16.10 -18.22 20.26
CA ARG A 56 16.36 -17.94 18.84
C ARG A 56 15.91 -16.53 18.44
N ARG A 57 14.79 -16.05 18.99
CA ARG A 57 14.32 -14.66 18.78
C ARG A 57 15.30 -13.64 19.33
N GLN A 58 15.92 -13.88 20.49
CA GLN A 58 16.95 -12.99 21.03
C GLN A 58 18.22 -13.02 20.16
N GLY A 59 18.61 -14.19 19.65
CA GLY A 59 19.69 -14.31 18.66
C GLY A 59 19.43 -13.49 17.39
N LEU A 60 18.20 -13.55 16.86
CA LEU A 60 17.79 -12.74 15.69
C LEU A 60 17.84 -11.24 15.98
N LYS A 61 17.37 -10.79 17.16
CA LYS A 61 17.42 -9.38 17.57
C LYS A 61 18.86 -8.87 17.70
N LEU A 62 19.74 -9.68 18.28
CA LEU A 62 21.16 -9.35 18.40
C LEU A 62 21.81 -9.23 17.02
N MET A 63 21.57 -10.18 16.13
CA MET A 63 22.07 -10.12 14.75
C MET A 63 21.56 -8.87 14.01
N LEU A 64 20.26 -8.57 14.13
CA LEU A 64 19.67 -7.38 13.52
C LEU A 64 20.31 -6.08 14.05
N HIS A 65 20.61 -6.02 15.36
CA HIS A 65 21.31 -4.90 15.95
C HIS A 65 22.73 -4.74 15.38
N LEU A 66 23.47 -5.84 15.21
CA LEU A 66 24.80 -5.80 14.60
C LEU A 66 24.75 -5.30 13.15
N LEU A 67 23.82 -5.81 12.34
CA LEU A 67 23.64 -5.40 10.94
C LEU A 67 23.27 -3.93 10.78
N ARG A 68 22.48 -3.38 11.72
CA ARG A 68 22.04 -1.98 11.70
C ARG A 68 23.09 -0.99 12.14
N TYR A 69 23.78 -1.30 13.23
CA TYR A 69 24.58 -0.29 13.95
C TYR A 69 26.08 -0.55 13.88
N ARG A 70 26.50 -1.75 13.52
CA ARG A 70 27.91 -2.18 13.53
C ARG A 70 28.35 -2.81 12.21
N TRP A 71 27.66 -2.53 11.10
CA TRP A 71 27.94 -3.14 9.78
C TRP A 71 29.40 -2.99 9.33
N TYR A 72 29.98 -1.79 9.46
CA TYR A 72 31.37 -1.53 9.07
C TYR A 72 32.40 -2.25 9.94
N ASP A 73 32.00 -2.69 11.13
CA ASP A 73 32.83 -3.48 12.03
C ASP A 73 32.62 -4.98 11.82
N LEU A 74 31.80 -5.41 10.84
CA LEU A 74 31.65 -6.82 10.50
C LEU A 74 32.62 -7.19 9.37
N ARG A 75 33.33 -8.31 9.51
CA ARG A 75 34.13 -8.91 8.42
C ARG A 75 33.23 -9.58 7.40
N ILE A 76 32.69 -8.77 6.47
CA ILE A 76 31.70 -9.18 5.48
C ILE A 76 32.33 -9.97 4.30
N GLU A 77 33.67 -10.10 4.24
CA GLU A 77 34.31 -10.95 3.22
C GLU A 77 33.80 -12.41 3.28
N GLU A 78 33.38 -12.89 4.45
CA GLU A 78 32.77 -14.21 4.65
C GLU A 78 31.34 -14.30 4.06
N TRP A 79 30.61 -13.19 3.91
CA TRP A 79 29.26 -13.18 3.32
C TRP A 79 29.29 -13.11 1.79
N ARG A 80 30.28 -12.44 1.21
CA ARG A 80 30.47 -12.33 -0.25
C ARG A 80 31.12 -13.58 -0.85
N ALA A 81 31.98 -14.25 -0.11
CA ALA A 81 32.73 -15.41 -0.58
C ALA A 81 32.00 -16.75 -0.40
N SER A 82 30.82 -16.76 0.24
CA SER A 82 30.23 -18.01 0.71
C SER A 82 29.00 -18.47 -0.08
N ASP A 83 29.07 -19.74 -0.51
CA ASP A 83 27.93 -20.58 -0.86
C ASP A 83 26.94 -20.73 0.35
N ASP A 84 27.34 -20.29 1.55
CA ASP A 84 26.61 -20.39 2.81
C ASP A 84 25.38 -19.51 2.91
N ILE A 85 25.02 -18.61 2.00
CA ILE A 85 23.70 -17.96 2.17
C ILE A 85 22.57 -18.97 1.98
N ALA A 86 22.81 -20.01 1.15
CA ALA A 86 21.92 -21.16 1.09
C ALA A 86 21.96 -22.01 2.38
N ASP A 87 23.10 -22.11 3.07
CA ASP A 87 23.27 -22.88 4.32
C ASP A 87 22.92 -22.12 5.60
N LEU A 88 23.04 -20.79 5.60
CA LEU A 88 22.55 -19.83 6.58
C LEU A 88 21.04 -19.76 6.45
N VAL A 89 20.51 -19.65 5.24
CA VAL A 89 19.08 -19.84 5.00
C VAL A 89 18.68 -21.24 5.43
N ALA A 90 19.33 -22.34 5.01
CA ALA A 90 18.94 -23.71 5.43
C ALA A 90 19.10 -23.97 6.94
N GLY A 91 20.05 -23.31 7.58
CA GLY A 91 20.34 -23.31 9.02
C GLY A 91 19.25 -22.58 9.81
N LEU A 92 18.88 -21.38 9.34
CA LEU A 92 17.76 -20.58 9.83
C LEU A 92 16.41 -21.24 9.50
N TYR A 93 16.31 -21.99 8.40
CA TYR A 93 15.07 -22.52 7.85
C TYR A 93 14.64 -23.84 8.48
N GLY A 94 15.58 -24.71 8.86
CA GLY A 94 15.22 -25.96 9.55
C GLY A 94 14.75 -25.77 11.00
N THR A 95 14.20 -24.60 11.33
CA THR A 95 13.86 -24.22 12.70
C THR A 95 12.39 -23.89 12.92
N THR A 96 11.55 -23.67 11.90
CA THR A 96 10.20 -23.11 12.15
C THR A 96 9.11 -23.45 11.14
N ASN A 97 8.07 -24.15 11.62
CA ASN A 97 6.74 -24.21 11.03
C ASN A 97 5.82 -23.05 11.50
N ILE A 98 6.35 -22.00 12.15
CA ILE A 98 5.54 -20.93 12.78
C ILE A 98 5.90 -19.57 12.16
N LEU A 99 4.87 -18.84 11.72
CA LEU A 99 4.88 -17.58 10.96
C LEU A 99 5.79 -16.43 11.48
N PRO A 100 6.08 -16.25 12.78
CA PRO A 100 6.90 -15.12 13.26
C PRO A 100 8.39 -15.20 12.90
N SER A 101 8.93 -16.36 12.56
CA SER A 101 10.37 -16.51 12.29
C SER A 101 10.76 -16.24 10.86
N LYS A 102 9.93 -16.62 9.87
CA LYS A 102 10.24 -16.39 8.45
C LYS A 102 10.30 -14.91 8.13
N ASN A 103 9.34 -14.15 8.65
CA ASN A 103 9.32 -12.71 8.49
C ASN A 103 10.56 -12.07 9.15
N ALA A 104 10.95 -12.52 10.35
CA ALA A 104 12.13 -12.01 11.05
C ALA A 104 13.45 -12.36 10.34
N ILE A 105 13.56 -13.58 9.78
CA ILE A 105 14.69 -14.00 8.94
C ILE A 105 14.73 -13.16 7.67
N ALA A 106 13.58 -12.93 7.02
CA ALA A 106 13.49 -12.08 5.84
C ALA A 106 13.91 -10.63 6.13
N THR A 107 13.49 -10.07 7.27
CA THR A 107 13.92 -8.75 7.73
C THR A 107 15.44 -8.70 7.89
N LEU A 108 16.04 -9.72 8.50
CA LEU A 108 17.49 -9.80 8.72
C LEU A 108 18.27 -9.86 7.39
N ILE A 109 17.82 -10.69 6.45
CA ILE A 109 18.44 -10.78 5.12
C ILE A 109 18.28 -9.46 4.36
N ALA A 110 17.09 -8.86 4.38
CA ALA A 110 16.85 -7.58 3.74
C ALA A 110 17.67 -6.44 4.38
N GLU A 111 17.90 -6.49 5.69
CA GLU A 111 18.76 -5.53 6.41
C GLU A 111 20.22 -5.71 6.00
N ALA A 112 20.71 -6.95 5.89
CA ALA A 112 22.05 -7.19 5.37
C ALA A 112 22.20 -6.67 3.94
N ILE A 113 21.20 -6.88 3.08
CA ILE A 113 21.16 -6.32 1.72
C ILE A 113 21.15 -4.80 1.74
N LEU A 114 20.39 -4.17 2.65
CA LEU A 114 20.36 -2.72 2.83
C LEU A 114 21.76 -2.21 3.20
N SER A 115 22.40 -2.80 4.21
CA SER A 115 23.72 -2.36 4.66
C SER A 115 24.82 -2.66 3.63
N GLY A 116 24.69 -3.74 2.84
CA GLY A 116 25.61 -4.10 1.76
C GLY A 116 25.36 -3.41 0.42
N GLY A 117 24.25 -2.69 0.29
CA GLY A 117 23.85 -1.97 -0.93
C GLY A 117 23.51 -2.88 -2.13
N ILE A 118 23.31 -2.24 -3.28
CA ILE A 118 22.86 -2.90 -4.52
C ILE A 118 23.80 -4.01 -5.01
N SER A 119 25.11 -3.91 -4.75
CA SER A 119 26.08 -4.95 -5.11
C SER A 119 25.75 -6.29 -4.45
N LEU A 120 25.46 -6.28 -3.15
CA LEU A 120 25.09 -7.48 -2.41
C LEU A 120 23.73 -8.00 -2.88
N LEU A 121 22.76 -7.14 -3.19
CA LEU A 121 21.50 -7.61 -3.78
C LEU A 121 21.73 -8.40 -5.08
N ASN A 122 22.56 -7.87 -5.99
CA ASN A 122 22.83 -8.51 -7.26
C ASN A 122 23.55 -9.85 -7.09
N ASP A 123 24.48 -9.95 -6.13
CA ASP A 123 25.17 -11.20 -5.80
C ASP A 123 24.21 -12.25 -5.20
N LEU A 124 23.25 -11.83 -4.38
CA LEU A 124 22.33 -12.73 -3.68
C LEU A 124 21.06 -13.08 -4.46
N LEU A 125 20.68 -12.28 -5.45
CA LEU A 125 19.45 -12.45 -6.21
C LEU A 125 19.33 -13.85 -6.85
N PRO A 126 20.36 -14.41 -7.50
CA PRO A 126 20.30 -15.77 -8.04
C PRO A 126 20.03 -16.82 -6.95
N SER A 127 20.67 -16.69 -5.77
CA SER A 127 20.51 -17.61 -4.65
C SER A 127 19.10 -17.54 -4.05
N ILE A 128 18.51 -16.35 -3.95
CA ILE A 128 17.11 -16.16 -3.51
C ILE A 128 16.14 -16.81 -4.51
N ILE A 129 16.40 -16.70 -5.82
CA ILE A 129 15.58 -17.35 -6.86
C ILE A 129 15.70 -18.88 -6.77
N VAL A 130 16.91 -19.42 -6.61
CA VAL A 130 17.13 -20.86 -6.43
C VAL A 130 16.43 -21.38 -5.18
N LEU A 131 16.53 -20.64 -4.07
CA LEU A 131 15.85 -20.96 -2.81
C LEU A 131 14.35 -21.12 -3.03
N ALA A 132 13.70 -20.14 -3.66
CA ALA A 132 12.26 -20.17 -3.88
C ALA A 132 11.79 -21.34 -4.75
N ASN A 133 12.65 -21.85 -5.62
CA ASN A 133 12.33 -23.00 -6.46
C ASN A 133 12.35 -24.35 -5.72
N ARG A 134 12.87 -24.40 -4.48
CA ARG A 134 12.90 -25.62 -3.66
C ARG A 134 11.53 -26.04 -3.13
N GLY A 135 10.61 -25.10 -2.94
CA GLY A 135 9.27 -25.39 -2.43
C GLY A 135 8.45 -24.14 -2.05
N PRO A 136 7.15 -24.31 -1.72
CA PRO A 136 6.26 -23.19 -1.41
C PRO A 136 6.68 -22.43 -0.15
N THR A 137 7.29 -23.13 0.81
CA THR A 137 7.69 -22.53 2.09
C THR A 137 8.96 -21.66 1.89
N GLU A 138 9.84 -22.05 0.97
CA GLU A 138 11.05 -21.30 0.61
C GLU A 138 10.67 -20.11 -0.27
N ALA A 139 9.72 -20.31 -1.20
CA ALA A 139 9.16 -19.23 -2.00
C ALA A 139 8.46 -18.16 -1.15
N GLU A 140 7.79 -18.56 -0.06
CA GLU A 140 7.18 -17.63 0.90
C GLU A 140 8.24 -16.75 1.58
N LEU A 141 9.37 -17.35 1.99
CA LEU A 141 10.50 -16.60 2.55
C LEU A 141 11.10 -15.62 1.53
N ALA A 142 11.34 -16.07 0.30
CA ALA A 142 11.84 -15.21 -0.77
C ALA A 142 10.91 -14.01 -1.02
N ALA A 143 9.59 -14.23 -1.04
CA ALA A 143 8.63 -13.14 -1.16
C ALA A 143 8.70 -12.15 0.01
N PHE A 144 8.87 -12.61 1.25
CA PHE A 144 9.08 -11.72 2.39
C PHE A 144 10.39 -10.93 2.29
N ILE A 145 11.48 -11.53 1.78
CA ILE A 145 12.74 -10.81 1.57
C ILE A 145 12.50 -9.63 0.61
N PHE A 146 11.86 -9.88 -0.54
CA PHE A 146 11.53 -8.82 -1.50
C PHE A 146 10.59 -7.76 -0.94
N LYS A 147 9.59 -8.15 -0.13
CA LYS A 147 8.75 -7.19 0.59
C LYS A 147 9.59 -6.25 1.46
N TRP A 148 10.50 -6.81 2.28
CA TRP A 148 11.32 -5.99 3.18
C TRP A 148 12.33 -5.11 2.43
N ILE A 149 12.89 -5.58 1.32
CA ILE A 149 13.73 -4.74 0.44
C ILE A 149 12.94 -3.52 -0.03
N SER A 150 11.68 -3.72 -0.46
CA SER A 150 10.80 -2.62 -0.86
C SER A 150 10.45 -1.68 0.31
N ASP A 151 10.08 -2.23 1.47
CA ASP A 151 9.70 -1.44 2.64
C ASP A 151 10.87 -0.58 3.16
N PHE A 152 12.09 -1.14 3.17
CA PHE A 152 13.27 -0.39 3.58
C PHE A 152 13.59 0.75 2.62
N ARG A 153 13.38 0.57 1.31
CA ARG A 153 13.51 1.69 0.37
C ARG A 153 12.56 2.83 0.70
N ILE A 154 11.32 2.54 1.05
CA ILE A 154 10.34 3.56 1.46
C ILE A 154 10.78 4.22 2.78
N LEU A 155 11.17 3.44 3.78
CA LEU A 155 11.58 3.96 5.08
C LEU A 155 12.80 4.90 4.96
N CYS A 156 13.81 4.50 4.19
CA CYS A 156 14.99 5.34 3.94
C CYS A 156 14.62 6.69 3.31
N THR A 157 13.65 6.72 2.39
CA THR A 157 13.19 7.98 1.77
C THR A 157 12.46 8.93 2.72
N VAL A 158 11.92 8.42 3.84
CA VAL A 158 11.12 9.20 4.80
C VAL A 158 11.95 9.67 6.00
N ASP A 159 12.96 8.91 6.43
CA ASP A 159 13.65 9.16 7.70
C ASP A 159 14.88 10.09 7.60
N LEU A 160 15.30 10.52 6.41
CA LEU A 160 16.54 11.29 6.24
C LEU A 160 16.35 12.51 5.32
N GLU A 161 15.96 13.65 5.88
CA GLU A 161 16.13 15.01 5.30
C GLU A 161 17.62 15.40 5.10
N GLY A 162 18.57 14.46 5.23
CA GLY A 162 20.00 14.69 5.15
C GLY A 162 20.72 13.71 4.22
N GLY A 163 20.55 13.86 2.90
CA GLY A 163 21.52 13.55 1.83
C GLY A 163 22.15 12.15 1.68
N GLN A 164 22.03 11.23 2.65
CA GLN A 164 22.64 9.89 2.59
C GLN A 164 21.66 8.81 2.12
N SER A 165 20.35 9.07 2.09
CA SER A 165 19.33 8.10 1.66
C SER A 165 19.34 7.84 0.14
N GLU A 166 19.83 8.77 -0.69
CA GLU A 166 19.83 8.52 -2.14
C GLU A 166 20.79 7.38 -2.50
N VAL A 167 21.88 7.16 -1.77
CA VAL A 167 23.01 6.35 -2.27
C VAL A 167 22.82 4.83 -2.14
N ILE A 168 22.05 4.34 -1.17
CA ILE A 168 22.03 2.90 -0.81
C ILE A 168 21.30 2.03 -1.85
N PHE A 169 20.22 2.55 -2.44
CA PHE A 169 19.44 1.87 -3.49
C PHE A 169 19.44 2.61 -4.83
N ASN A 170 20.37 3.55 -5.04
CA ASN A 170 20.68 4.03 -6.39
C ASN A 170 21.11 2.81 -7.23
N GLY A 171 20.27 2.39 -8.17
CA GLY A 171 20.45 1.16 -8.97
C GLY A 171 19.46 0.01 -8.66
N LEU A 172 18.56 0.14 -7.68
CA LEU A 172 17.48 -0.85 -7.50
C LEU A 172 16.57 -0.93 -8.74
N ASP A 173 16.48 0.16 -9.50
CA ASP A 173 15.75 0.21 -10.77
C ASP A 173 16.33 -0.78 -11.80
N ASP A 174 17.63 -1.09 -11.74
CA ASP A 174 18.27 -2.07 -12.63
C ASP A 174 17.93 -3.52 -12.25
N ALA A 175 17.77 -3.79 -10.95
CA ALA A 175 17.35 -5.10 -10.45
C ALA A 175 15.83 -5.32 -10.52
N LEU A 176 15.06 -4.24 -10.62
CA LEU A 176 13.60 -4.25 -10.60
C LEU A 176 12.95 -5.17 -11.65
N PRO A 177 13.39 -5.21 -12.93
CA PRO A 177 12.84 -6.14 -13.92
C PRO A 177 12.88 -7.59 -13.46
N ASN A 178 14.00 -8.03 -12.88
CA ASN A 178 14.20 -9.39 -12.41
C ASN A 178 13.29 -9.69 -11.21
N ILE A 179 13.21 -8.75 -10.26
CA ILE A 179 12.36 -8.90 -9.07
C ILE A 179 10.87 -8.98 -9.45
N LEU A 180 10.39 -8.08 -10.30
CA LEU A 180 8.97 -8.04 -10.68
C LEU A 180 8.57 -9.25 -11.53
N LEU A 181 9.41 -9.66 -12.48
CA LEU A 181 9.20 -10.89 -13.25
C LEU A 181 9.17 -12.12 -12.35
N PHE A 182 10.06 -12.18 -11.38
CA PHE A 182 10.12 -13.27 -10.42
C PHE A 182 8.86 -13.33 -9.54
N LEU A 183 8.42 -12.20 -8.97
CA LEU A 183 7.17 -12.13 -8.20
C LEU A 183 5.95 -12.51 -9.06
N SER A 184 5.91 -12.07 -10.31
CA SER A 184 4.86 -12.43 -11.28
C SER A 184 4.83 -13.94 -11.55
N SER A 185 6.00 -14.55 -11.75
CA SER A 185 6.15 -16.00 -11.92
C SER A 185 5.74 -16.79 -10.68
N LEU A 186 6.08 -16.32 -9.47
CA LEU A 186 5.65 -16.95 -8.23
C LEU A 186 4.13 -16.89 -8.06
N LEU A 187 3.49 -15.76 -8.35
CA LEU A 187 2.03 -15.62 -8.30
C LEU A 187 1.35 -16.56 -9.30
N GLU A 188 1.90 -16.70 -10.50
CA GLU A 188 1.38 -17.63 -11.52
C GLU A 188 1.51 -19.09 -11.08
N LYS A 189 2.71 -19.51 -10.69
CA LYS A 189 3.00 -20.89 -10.28
C LYS A 189 2.22 -21.29 -9.03
N CYS A 190 2.28 -20.46 -8.00
CA CYS A 190 1.62 -20.76 -6.73
C CYS A 190 0.11 -20.54 -6.80
N GLY A 191 -0.34 -19.53 -7.55
CA GLY A 191 -1.74 -19.31 -7.85
C GLY A 191 -2.33 -20.50 -8.59
N GLY A 192 -1.76 -20.89 -9.73
CA GLY A 192 -2.20 -22.06 -10.50
C GLY A 192 -2.28 -23.34 -9.67
N ALA A 193 -1.33 -23.56 -8.75
CA ALA A 193 -1.35 -24.71 -7.84
C ALA A 193 -2.47 -24.66 -6.78
N VAL A 194 -2.88 -23.47 -6.35
CA VAL A 194 -4.07 -23.27 -5.50
C VAL A 194 -5.35 -23.48 -6.30
N LEU A 195 -5.38 -23.03 -7.57
CA LEU A 195 -6.56 -23.11 -8.43
C LEU A 195 -6.85 -24.50 -8.97
N ALA A 196 -5.82 -25.30 -9.24
CA ALA A 196 -5.96 -26.66 -9.73
C ALA A 196 -6.49 -27.65 -8.66
N LYS A 197 -6.58 -27.24 -7.39
CA LYS A 197 -7.03 -28.09 -6.28
C LYS A 197 -8.42 -27.65 -5.83
N HIS A 198 -9.42 -28.53 -5.96
CA HIS A 198 -10.78 -28.25 -5.52
C HIS A 198 -10.82 -27.84 -4.03
N PRO A 199 -11.69 -26.89 -3.64
CA PRO A 199 -11.76 -26.37 -2.26
C PRO A 199 -12.04 -27.45 -1.21
N GLU A 200 -12.66 -28.57 -1.59
CA GLU A 200 -12.99 -29.68 -0.69
C GLU A 200 -11.81 -30.62 -0.38
N GLN A 201 -10.69 -30.51 -1.11
CA GLN A 201 -9.49 -31.35 -0.94
C GLN A 201 -8.23 -30.51 -0.66
N LEU A 202 -8.34 -29.59 0.30
CA LEU A 202 -7.22 -28.76 0.77
C LEU A 202 -6.15 -29.60 1.49
N THR A 203 -5.31 -30.25 0.69
CA THR A 203 -4.07 -30.89 1.15
C THR A 203 -3.19 -29.91 1.92
N VAL A 204 -2.34 -30.39 2.84
CA VAL A 204 -1.32 -29.59 3.54
C VAL A 204 -0.47 -28.76 2.55
N SER A 205 -0.24 -29.30 1.35
CA SER A 205 0.42 -28.62 0.24
C SER A 205 -0.37 -27.41 -0.29
N GLY A 206 -1.70 -27.50 -0.45
CA GLY A 206 -2.53 -26.38 -0.90
C GLY A 206 -2.52 -25.19 0.06
N LYS A 207 -2.56 -25.44 1.37
CA LYS A 207 -2.43 -24.39 2.40
C LYS A 207 -1.10 -23.66 2.32
N LYS A 208 0.01 -24.38 2.08
CA LYS A 208 1.34 -23.79 1.92
C LYS A 208 1.41 -22.88 0.69
N HIS A 209 0.86 -23.30 -0.45
CA HIS A 209 0.82 -22.45 -1.65
C HIS A 209 -0.05 -21.20 -1.43
N GLY A 210 -1.16 -21.30 -0.67
CA GLY A 210 -1.97 -20.15 -0.29
C GLY A 210 -1.18 -19.11 0.53
N LEU A 211 -0.37 -19.56 1.50
CA LEU A 211 0.52 -18.68 2.26
C LEU A 211 1.58 -18.03 1.37
N THR A 212 2.16 -18.79 0.43
CA THR A 212 3.10 -18.24 -0.56
C THR A 212 2.45 -17.16 -1.42
N VAL A 213 1.22 -17.38 -1.91
CA VAL A 213 0.47 -16.39 -2.70
C VAL A 213 0.23 -15.13 -1.86
N ALA A 214 -0.18 -15.27 -0.59
CA ALA A 214 -0.36 -14.13 0.31
C ALA A 214 0.93 -13.34 0.52
N ALA A 215 2.07 -14.02 0.75
CA ALA A 215 3.37 -13.36 0.88
C ALA A 215 3.80 -12.65 -0.41
N CYS A 216 3.58 -13.26 -1.58
CA CYS A 216 3.85 -12.64 -2.88
C CYS A 216 2.98 -11.40 -3.12
N LEU A 217 1.69 -11.45 -2.75
CA LEU A 217 0.81 -10.29 -2.83
C LEU A 217 1.22 -9.18 -1.86
N LEU A 218 1.71 -9.50 -0.66
CA LEU A 218 2.26 -8.50 0.26
C LEU A 218 3.51 -7.83 -0.33
N ALA A 219 4.39 -8.58 -0.98
CA ALA A 219 5.54 -8.03 -1.69
C ALA A 219 5.08 -7.14 -2.87
N ALA A 220 4.16 -7.63 -3.70
CA ALA A 220 3.61 -6.87 -4.82
C ALA A 220 2.95 -5.55 -4.35
N ASN A 221 2.24 -5.58 -3.22
CA ASN A 221 1.69 -4.38 -2.58
C ASN A 221 2.78 -3.37 -2.22
N ALA A 222 3.86 -3.81 -1.58
CA ALA A 222 4.97 -2.93 -1.21
C ALA A 222 5.63 -2.28 -2.43
N TYR A 223 5.87 -3.04 -3.51
CA TYR A 223 6.42 -2.49 -4.75
C TYR A 223 5.43 -1.55 -5.46
N ALA A 224 4.13 -1.80 -5.37
CA ALA A 224 3.10 -0.97 -6.01
C ALA A 224 3.08 0.48 -5.49
N GLU A 225 3.55 0.70 -4.26
CA GLU A 225 3.57 2.02 -3.61
C GLU A 225 4.49 3.01 -4.36
N TRP A 226 5.59 2.54 -4.94
CA TRP A 226 6.60 3.42 -5.55
C TRP A 226 6.97 3.08 -7.00
N VAL A 227 6.93 1.80 -7.41
CA VAL A 227 7.37 1.36 -8.76
C VAL A 227 6.50 1.99 -9.83
N PRO A 228 7.02 2.58 -10.93
CA PRO A 228 6.18 3.10 -12.00
C PRO A 228 5.11 2.10 -12.49
N VAL A 229 3.85 2.55 -12.62
CA VAL A 229 2.72 1.66 -12.99
C VAL A 229 2.96 0.95 -14.32
N VAL A 230 3.66 1.60 -15.25
CA VAL A 230 4.09 1.02 -16.53
C VAL A 230 4.96 -0.21 -16.33
N HIS A 231 5.87 -0.21 -15.35
CA HIS A 231 6.71 -1.36 -15.05
C HIS A 231 5.90 -2.49 -14.41
N LEU A 232 4.95 -2.18 -13.51
CA LEU A 232 4.04 -3.17 -12.94
C LEU A 232 3.23 -3.90 -14.01
N ALA A 233 2.79 -3.17 -15.05
CA ALA A 233 2.11 -3.73 -16.20
C ALA A 233 3.05 -4.57 -17.08
N LYS A 234 4.20 -3.98 -17.47
CA LYS A 234 5.20 -4.59 -18.36
C LYS A 234 5.68 -5.95 -17.86
N TYR A 235 5.88 -6.08 -16.55
CA TYR A 235 6.35 -7.32 -15.93
C TYR A 235 5.21 -8.23 -15.43
N GLY A 236 3.96 -7.94 -15.81
CA GLY A 236 2.81 -8.82 -15.66
C GLY A 236 2.14 -8.84 -14.29
N LEU A 237 2.60 -8.04 -13.31
CA LEU A 237 2.02 -8.05 -11.96
C LEU A 237 0.55 -7.64 -11.94
N ILE A 238 0.14 -6.67 -12.77
CA ILE A 238 -1.26 -6.23 -12.85
C ILE A 238 -2.16 -7.39 -13.29
N GLU A 239 -1.78 -8.12 -14.34
CA GLU A 239 -2.57 -9.26 -14.84
C GLU A 239 -2.58 -10.43 -13.84
N ARG A 240 -1.45 -10.70 -13.16
CA ARG A 240 -1.39 -11.75 -12.12
C ARG A 240 -2.23 -11.39 -10.89
N CYS A 241 -2.27 -10.13 -10.46
CA CYS A 241 -3.14 -9.70 -9.37
C CYS A 241 -4.62 -9.73 -9.78
N LYS A 242 -4.93 -9.35 -11.03
CA LYS A 242 -6.29 -9.39 -11.59
C LYS A 242 -6.86 -10.81 -11.60
N SER A 243 -6.09 -11.81 -12.02
CA SER A 243 -6.57 -13.20 -12.02
C SER A 243 -6.93 -13.69 -10.61
N LEU A 244 -6.28 -13.14 -9.57
CA LEU A 244 -6.50 -13.51 -8.17
C LEU A 244 -7.74 -12.85 -7.53
N LEU A 245 -8.36 -11.85 -8.17
CA LEU A 245 -9.55 -11.16 -7.64
C LEU A 245 -10.80 -12.04 -7.55
N ASN A 246 -10.88 -13.12 -8.35
CA ASN A 246 -12.04 -14.00 -8.38
C ASN A 246 -11.99 -15.12 -7.31
N PHE A 247 -10.96 -15.15 -6.45
CA PHE A 247 -10.74 -16.24 -5.51
C PHE A 247 -10.82 -15.76 -4.06
N SER A 248 -11.70 -16.40 -3.28
CA SER A 248 -12.13 -15.96 -1.94
C SER A 248 -11.01 -15.70 -0.93
N ASN A 249 -9.87 -16.40 -1.05
CA ASN A 249 -8.75 -16.26 -0.11
C ASN A 249 -7.76 -15.13 -0.49
N PRO A 250 -7.17 -15.10 -1.70
CA PRO A 250 -6.23 -14.04 -2.09
C PRO A 250 -6.89 -12.71 -2.49
N GLN A 251 -8.21 -12.67 -2.74
CA GLN A 251 -8.89 -11.51 -3.33
C GLN A 251 -8.67 -10.19 -2.55
N VAL A 252 -8.62 -10.22 -1.22
CA VAL A 252 -8.47 -9.00 -0.42
C VAL A 252 -7.08 -8.39 -0.58
N LEU A 253 -6.03 -9.22 -0.60
CA LEU A 253 -4.65 -8.76 -0.80
C LEU A 253 -4.40 -8.34 -2.26
N ALA A 254 -5.03 -9.02 -3.21
CA ALA A 254 -5.00 -8.63 -4.62
C ALA A 254 -5.72 -7.29 -4.84
N LEU A 255 -6.87 -7.07 -4.20
CA LEU A 255 -7.60 -5.81 -4.29
C LEU A 255 -6.84 -4.65 -3.62
N ARG A 256 -6.10 -4.93 -2.53
CA ARG A 256 -5.20 -3.93 -1.92
C ARG A 256 -4.15 -3.43 -2.92
N PHE A 257 -3.64 -4.29 -3.80
CA PHE A 257 -2.66 -3.90 -4.82
C PHE A 257 -3.28 -2.85 -5.76
N PHE A 258 -4.49 -3.12 -6.25
CA PHE A 258 -5.21 -2.16 -7.08
C PHE A 258 -5.54 -0.88 -6.32
N LYS A 259 -5.92 -0.94 -5.04
CA LYS A 259 -6.15 0.25 -4.21
C LYS A 259 -4.92 1.16 -4.18
N VAL A 260 -3.75 0.58 -3.91
CA VAL A 260 -2.48 1.32 -3.88
C VAL A 260 -2.20 1.97 -5.24
N VAL A 261 -2.37 1.23 -6.34
CA VAL A 261 -2.17 1.78 -7.70
C VAL A 261 -3.16 2.91 -8.01
N CYS A 262 -4.44 2.76 -7.65
CA CYS A 262 -5.47 3.78 -7.88
C CYS A 262 -5.27 5.06 -7.06
N GLN A 263 -4.61 4.97 -5.90
CA GLN A 263 -4.30 6.13 -5.05
C GLN A 263 -3.12 6.96 -5.57
N ARG A 264 -2.40 6.47 -6.57
CA ARG A 264 -1.28 7.20 -7.15
C ARG A 264 -1.80 8.26 -8.10
N ARG A 265 -1.31 9.49 -7.91
CA ARG A 265 -1.58 10.60 -8.81
C ARG A 265 -1.02 10.28 -10.20
N ARG A 266 -1.81 10.59 -11.22
CA ARG A 266 -1.33 10.57 -12.60
C ARG A 266 -0.12 11.49 -12.75
N PRO A 267 1.00 11.03 -13.33
CA PRO A 267 2.15 11.91 -13.63
C PRO A 267 1.78 13.04 -14.58
N LEU A 268 2.37 14.23 -14.42
CA LEU A 268 2.12 15.40 -15.28
C LEU A 268 2.45 15.11 -16.75
N TYR A 269 3.52 14.35 -16.99
CA TYR A 269 3.96 13.91 -18.31
C TYR A 269 3.60 12.44 -18.56
N ALA A 270 2.36 12.05 -18.21
CA ALA A 270 1.90 10.69 -18.45
C ALA A 270 1.95 10.35 -19.94
N THR A 271 2.66 9.28 -20.27
CA THR A 271 2.76 8.76 -21.64
C THR A 271 1.57 7.87 -21.98
N GLU A 272 1.41 7.51 -23.26
CA GLU A 272 0.40 6.53 -23.69
C GLU A 272 0.59 5.17 -23.00
N ASP A 273 1.83 4.82 -22.62
CA ASP A 273 2.12 3.60 -21.86
C ASP A 273 1.49 3.61 -20.47
N TYR A 274 1.44 4.78 -19.82
CA TYR A 274 0.76 4.93 -18.53
C TYR A 274 -0.74 4.71 -18.67
N ASP A 275 -1.36 5.34 -19.67
CA ASP A 275 -2.78 5.16 -19.95
C ASP A 275 -3.09 3.69 -20.32
N THR A 276 -2.20 3.03 -21.07
CA THR A 276 -2.31 1.60 -21.40
C THR A 276 -2.25 0.72 -20.14
N ALA A 277 -1.32 1.00 -19.23
CA ALA A 277 -1.22 0.28 -17.95
C ALA A 277 -2.45 0.53 -17.06
N MET A 278 -2.92 1.77 -16.96
CA MET A 278 -4.12 2.12 -16.19
C MET A 278 -5.40 1.56 -16.80
N ASN A 279 -5.46 1.33 -18.12
CA ASN A 279 -6.57 0.62 -18.75
C ASN A 279 -6.71 -0.81 -18.24
N LEU A 280 -5.60 -1.52 -17.97
CA LEU A 280 -5.64 -2.85 -17.38
C LEU A 280 -6.23 -2.81 -15.97
N VAL A 281 -5.81 -1.83 -15.16
CA VAL A 281 -6.33 -1.59 -13.80
C VAL A 281 -7.82 -1.26 -13.83
N PHE A 282 -8.22 -0.36 -14.72
CA PHE A 282 -9.60 0.05 -14.90
C PHE A 282 -10.50 -1.14 -15.18
N TRP A 283 -10.20 -1.93 -16.22
CA TRP A 283 -11.05 -3.06 -16.58
C TRP A 283 -11.01 -4.19 -15.56
N ALA A 284 -9.90 -4.41 -14.86
CA ALA A 284 -9.86 -5.36 -13.74
C ALA A 284 -10.89 -5.00 -12.66
N LEU A 285 -10.93 -3.73 -12.24
CA LEU A 285 -11.85 -3.23 -11.22
C LEU A 285 -13.30 -3.18 -11.70
N MET A 286 -13.55 -2.68 -12.92
CA MET A 286 -14.89 -2.59 -13.47
C MET A 286 -15.55 -3.96 -13.62
N ASN A 287 -14.78 -4.97 -14.05
CA ASN A 287 -15.29 -6.33 -14.24
C ASN A 287 -15.63 -7.01 -12.90
N ILE A 288 -14.75 -6.95 -11.89
CA ILE A 288 -15.03 -7.54 -10.58
C ILE A 288 -16.17 -6.80 -9.87
N SER A 289 -16.22 -5.46 -10.00
CA SER A 289 -17.31 -4.64 -9.51
C SER A 289 -18.64 -5.05 -10.12
N LYS A 290 -18.69 -5.22 -11.45
CA LYS A 290 -19.91 -5.60 -12.16
C LYS A 290 -20.39 -6.97 -11.70
N TYR A 291 -19.46 -7.93 -11.57
CA TYR A 291 -19.76 -9.24 -11.02
C TYR A 291 -20.41 -9.12 -9.63
N CYS A 292 -19.77 -8.44 -8.67
CA CYS A 292 -20.31 -8.28 -7.32
C CYS A 292 -21.68 -7.59 -7.28
N LEU A 293 -21.88 -6.53 -8.07
CA LEU A 293 -23.16 -5.81 -8.14
C LEU A 293 -24.28 -6.69 -8.74
N THR A 294 -23.98 -7.46 -9.80
CA THR A 294 -24.96 -8.38 -10.39
C THR A 294 -25.32 -9.52 -9.44
N THR A 295 -24.33 -10.14 -8.78
CA THR A 295 -24.57 -11.20 -7.79
C THR A 295 -25.38 -10.69 -6.60
N SER A 296 -25.10 -9.47 -6.12
CA SER A 296 -25.84 -8.85 -5.02
C SER A 296 -27.33 -8.65 -5.37
N LYS A 297 -27.62 -8.19 -6.59
CA LYS A 297 -29.01 -8.00 -7.08
C LYS A 297 -29.79 -9.31 -7.17
N THR A 298 -29.13 -10.41 -7.56
CA THR A 298 -29.78 -11.72 -7.72
C THR A 298 -30.03 -12.46 -6.41
N CYS A 299 -29.30 -12.15 -5.34
CA CYS A 299 -29.30 -12.92 -4.08
C CYS A 299 -30.08 -12.24 -2.93
N SER A 300 -31.11 -11.43 -3.24
CA SER A 300 -31.80 -10.46 -2.35
C SER A 300 -32.44 -10.99 -1.04
N GLY A 301 -32.23 -12.24 -0.63
CA GLY A 301 -32.77 -12.81 0.61
C GLY A 301 -31.77 -13.50 1.55
N LEU A 302 -30.54 -13.79 1.11
CA LEU A 302 -29.53 -14.48 1.93
C LEU A 302 -28.10 -14.07 1.50
N LEU A 303 -27.82 -12.76 1.55
CA LEU A 303 -26.52 -12.27 1.12
C LEU A 303 -25.40 -12.68 2.08
N ASP A 304 -24.30 -13.12 1.48
CA ASP A 304 -23.03 -13.29 2.16
C ASP A 304 -22.48 -11.89 2.52
N GLU A 305 -22.45 -11.57 3.82
CA GLU A 305 -21.84 -10.34 4.34
C GLU A 305 -20.38 -10.18 3.89
N SER A 306 -19.68 -11.28 3.58
CA SER A 306 -18.32 -11.23 3.03
C SER A 306 -18.27 -10.64 1.61
N LEU A 307 -19.28 -10.92 0.77
CA LEU A 307 -19.39 -10.37 -0.58
C LEU A 307 -19.68 -8.87 -0.53
N LEU A 308 -20.49 -8.43 0.43
CA LEU A 308 -20.80 -7.02 0.64
C LEU A 308 -19.61 -6.24 1.18
N GLU A 309 -18.85 -6.81 2.13
CA GLU A 309 -17.60 -6.20 2.58
C GLU A 309 -16.63 -6.07 1.40
N PHE A 310 -16.48 -7.13 0.59
CA PHE A 310 -15.62 -7.11 -0.58
C PHE A 310 -16.06 -6.07 -1.62
N ALA A 311 -17.35 -5.98 -1.92
CA ALA A 311 -17.92 -4.94 -2.77
C ALA A 311 -17.63 -3.53 -2.24
N GLY A 312 -17.64 -3.35 -0.91
CA GLY A 312 -17.28 -2.10 -0.24
C GLY A 312 -15.81 -1.73 -0.43
N ARG A 313 -14.91 -2.71 -0.43
CA ARG A 313 -13.49 -2.51 -0.76
C ARG A 313 -13.29 -2.18 -2.24
N ILE A 314 -14.05 -2.80 -3.14
CA ILE A 314 -13.99 -2.49 -4.59
C ILE A 314 -14.45 -1.05 -4.83
N CYS A 315 -15.54 -0.63 -4.19
CA CYS A 315 -16.01 0.75 -4.22
C CYS A 315 -14.94 1.74 -3.77
N GLU A 316 -14.21 1.46 -2.67
CA GLU A 316 -13.07 2.30 -2.24
C GLU A 316 -11.99 2.44 -3.34
N CYS A 317 -11.68 1.35 -4.07
CA CYS A 317 -10.73 1.40 -5.19
C CYS A 317 -11.25 2.28 -6.34
N LEU A 318 -12.53 2.16 -6.69
CA LEU A 318 -13.14 2.98 -7.75
C LEU A 318 -13.21 4.46 -7.36
N VAL A 319 -13.55 4.77 -6.10
CA VAL A 319 -13.51 6.14 -5.56
C VAL A 319 -12.09 6.70 -5.66
N ALA A 320 -11.07 5.94 -5.27
CA ALA A 320 -9.67 6.36 -5.40
C ALA A 320 -9.28 6.59 -6.86
N LEU A 321 -9.66 5.67 -7.76
CA LEU A 321 -9.40 5.80 -9.20
C LEU A 321 -10.04 7.06 -9.77
N GLY A 322 -11.30 7.33 -9.45
CA GLY A 322 -12.00 8.55 -9.83
C GLY A 322 -11.35 9.82 -9.24
N SER A 323 -10.83 9.74 -8.01
CA SER A 323 -10.24 10.92 -7.34
C SER A 323 -8.87 11.31 -7.88
N PHE A 324 -8.02 10.32 -8.18
CA PHE A 324 -6.62 10.57 -8.55
C PHE A 324 -6.34 10.42 -10.06
N ASN A 325 -7.25 9.78 -10.81
CA ASN A 325 -7.07 9.44 -12.21
C ASN A 325 -8.30 9.80 -13.08
N MET A 326 -9.11 10.79 -12.67
CA MET A 326 -10.29 11.26 -13.43
C MET A 326 -9.95 11.61 -14.88
N GLN A 327 -8.82 12.32 -15.10
CA GLN A 327 -8.36 12.72 -16.43
C GLN A 327 -8.13 11.54 -17.38
N PHE A 328 -7.68 10.41 -16.83
CA PHE A 328 -7.53 9.17 -17.60
C PHE A 328 -8.90 8.55 -17.94
N ILE A 329 -9.88 8.64 -17.05
CA ILE A 329 -11.24 8.12 -17.26
C ILE A 329 -11.95 8.92 -18.36
N ILE A 330 -11.98 10.25 -18.23
CA ILE A 330 -12.75 11.14 -19.12
C ILE A 330 -12.14 11.30 -20.52
N LYS A 331 -10.88 10.90 -20.71
CA LYS A 331 -10.21 10.90 -22.03
C LYS A 331 -10.93 10.00 -23.05
N ASP A 332 -11.65 8.98 -22.58
CA ASP A 332 -12.41 8.03 -23.39
C ASP A 332 -13.88 8.05 -22.96
N GLY A 333 -14.76 8.52 -23.84
CA GLY A 333 -16.17 8.71 -23.51
C GLY A 333 -16.91 7.42 -23.15
N ASN A 334 -16.52 6.29 -23.75
CA ASN A 334 -17.12 4.98 -23.42
C ASN A 334 -16.69 4.54 -22.02
N ARG A 335 -15.41 4.71 -21.71
CA ARG A 335 -14.84 4.42 -20.38
C ARG A 335 -15.49 5.27 -19.29
N ALA A 336 -15.61 6.57 -19.53
CA ALA A 336 -16.26 7.48 -18.62
C ALA A 336 -17.72 7.09 -18.37
N THR A 337 -18.48 6.85 -19.45
CA THR A 337 -19.88 6.43 -19.35
C THR A 337 -20.04 5.17 -18.49
N HIS A 338 -19.25 4.13 -18.76
CA HIS A 338 -19.28 2.90 -17.95
C HIS A 338 -18.92 3.15 -16.48
N PHE A 339 -17.91 3.98 -16.23
CA PHE A 339 -17.48 4.31 -14.88
C PHE A 339 -18.56 5.03 -14.08
N PHE A 340 -19.14 6.10 -14.63
CA PHE A 340 -20.19 6.88 -13.96
C PHE A 340 -21.45 6.06 -13.72
N GLN A 341 -21.87 5.22 -14.70
CA GLN A 341 -22.98 4.29 -14.52
C GLN A 341 -22.72 3.32 -13.37
N GLN A 342 -21.51 2.75 -13.28
CA GLN A 342 -21.19 1.82 -12.21
C GLN A 342 -21.10 2.49 -10.83
N MET A 343 -20.59 3.72 -10.77
CA MET A 343 -20.63 4.51 -9.54
C MET A 343 -22.06 4.86 -9.12
N LEU A 344 -22.98 5.05 -10.08
CA LEU A 344 -24.39 5.24 -9.78
C LEU A 344 -25.00 3.95 -9.23
N GLU A 345 -24.67 2.78 -9.77
CA GLU A 345 -25.14 1.50 -9.22
C GLU A 345 -24.72 1.29 -7.75
N TYR A 346 -23.50 1.68 -7.38
CA TYR A 346 -23.08 1.67 -5.97
C TYR A 346 -23.84 2.68 -5.11
N TYR A 347 -24.14 3.86 -5.66
CA TYR A 347 -24.92 4.88 -4.97
C TYR A 347 -26.36 4.42 -4.71
N GLN A 348 -26.97 3.77 -5.69
CA GLN A 348 -28.33 3.24 -5.63
C GLN A 348 -28.41 1.88 -4.94
N HIS A 349 -27.27 1.29 -4.57
CA HIS A 349 -27.25 -0.01 -3.92
C HIS A 349 -28.06 0.03 -2.62
N TYR A 350 -28.82 -1.04 -2.36
CA TYR A 350 -29.76 -1.07 -1.24
C TYR A 350 -29.11 -0.99 0.14
N LYS A 351 -27.93 -1.62 0.33
CA LYS A 351 -27.11 -1.47 1.55
C LYS A 351 -26.57 -0.06 1.71
N ILE A 352 -26.79 0.55 2.88
CA ILE A 352 -26.39 1.93 3.16
C ILE A 352 -24.87 2.11 3.20
N ALA A 353 -24.14 1.09 3.66
CA ALA A 353 -22.68 1.14 3.74
C ALA A 353 -22.01 1.35 2.37
N LEU A 354 -22.55 0.74 1.31
CA LEU A 354 -22.03 0.89 -0.07
C LEU A 354 -22.36 2.26 -0.64
N HIS A 355 -23.60 2.72 -0.44
CA HIS A 355 -24.00 4.06 -0.81
C HIS A 355 -23.14 5.14 -0.14
N PHE A 356 -22.94 5.03 1.18
CA PHE A 356 -22.18 6.01 1.94
C PHE A 356 -20.71 6.10 1.48
N ARG A 357 -20.10 4.96 1.14
CA ARG A 357 -18.74 4.93 0.55
C ARG A 357 -18.69 5.65 -0.81
N CYS A 358 -19.69 5.41 -1.66
CA CYS A 358 -19.79 6.04 -2.97
C CYS A 358 -20.11 7.54 -2.91
N LEU A 359 -20.84 8.01 -1.88
CA LEU A 359 -21.21 9.41 -1.71
C LEU A 359 -20.01 10.36 -1.75
N GLN A 360 -18.86 9.95 -1.19
CA GLN A 360 -17.63 10.77 -1.21
C GLN A 360 -17.16 11.10 -2.64
N PHE A 361 -17.27 10.14 -3.56
CA PHE A 361 -16.93 10.36 -4.96
C PHE A 361 -17.88 11.36 -5.61
N TRP A 362 -19.18 11.20 -5.41
CA TRP A 362 -20.18 12.08 -6.01
C TRP A 362 -20.10 13.51 -5.47
N LEU A 363 -19.78 13.67 -4.19
CA LEU A 363 -19.48 14.99 -3.63
C LEU A 363 -18.26 15.61 -4.31
N MET A 364 -17.17 14.87 -4.52
CA MET A 364 -16.01 15.38 -5.23
C MET A 364 -16.37 15.81 -6.66
N VAL A 365 -17.04 14.95 -7.42
CA VAL A 365 -17.44 15.25 -8.81
C VAL A 365 -18.36 16.45 -8.87
N LEU A 366 -19.39 16.52 -8.02
CA LEU A 366 -20.39 17.58 -8.05
C LEU A 366 -19.91 18.89 -7.42
N MET A 367 -18.93 18.86 -6.52
CA MET A 367 -18.43 20.07 -5.84
C MET A 367 -17.27 20.74 -6.57
N ASP A 368 -16.47 19.99 -7.31
CA ASP A 368 -15.57 20.61 -8.30
C ASP A 368 -16.36 21.38 -9.38
N LEU A 369 -17.66 21.08 -9.58
CA LEU A 369 -18.59 21.89 -10.41
C LEU A 369 -18.93 23.25 -9.77
N SER A 370 -18.99 23.33 -8.45
CA SER A 370 -19.44 24.55 -7.76
C SER A 370 -18.40 25.67 -7.85
N LYS A 371 -17.12 25.31 -7.96
CA LYS A 371 -16.00 26.26 -8.10
C LYS A 371 -15.94 26.92 -9.49
N GLU A 372 -16.49 26.30 -10.53
CA GLU A 372 -16.57 26.92 -11.87
C GLU A 372 -17.78 27.87 -12.03
N ASN A 373 -18.83 27.71 -11.22
CA ASN A 373 -20.04 28.53 -11.30
C ASN A 373 -20.11 29.67 -10.25
N TYR A 374 -19.12 29.78 -9.36
CA TYR A 374 -19.02 30.86 -8.38
C TYR A 374 -17.90 31.84 -8.76
N VAL A 375 -18.23 32.87 -9.54
CA VAL A 375 -17.50 34.14 -9.48
C VAL A 375 -18.28 35.03 -8.51
N ALA A 376 -17.83 35.09 -7.26
CA ALA A 376 -18.27 36.14 -6.34
C ALA A 376 -17.09 36.58 -5.45
N PRO A 377 -17.06 37.87 -5.06
CA PRO A 377 -15.86 38.55 -4.56
C PRO A 377 -15.55 38.14 -3.12
N TYR A 378 -14.26 38.06 -2.78
CA TYR A 378 -13.76 38.08 -1.40
C TYR A 378 -14.52 39.13 -0.55
N PRO A 379 -14.79 38.89 0.75
CA PRO A 379 -13.71 38.89 1.75
C PRO A 379 -13.83 37.96 2.99
N VAL A 380 -12.65 37.64 3.52
CA VAL A 380 -12.20 37.50 4.93
C VAL A 380 -12.81 36.42 5.86
N ALA A 381 -11.87 35.65 6.40
CA ALA A 381 -11.90 34.59 7.40
C ALA A 381 -12.70 34.83 8.69
N VAL A 382 -13.26 33.74 9.26
CA VAL A 382 -13.05 33.34 10.67
C VAL A 382 -13.03 31.80 10.76
N ALA A 383 -12.12 31.28 11.58
CA ALA A 383 -11.58 29.92 11.60
C ALA A 383 -12.31 28.91 12.53
N SER A 384 -11.93 27.62 12.34
CA SER A 384 -11.93 26.48 13.29
C SER A 384 -13.25 25.70 13.41
N ALA A 385 -13.32 24.35 13.39
CA ALA A 385 -12.32 23.29 13.51
C ALA A 385 -12.84 21.99 12.85
N VAL A 386 -11.94 21.24 12.21
CA VAL A 386 -11.77 19.77 12.17
C VAL A 386 -11.00 19.47 10.86
N ASN A 387 -9.70 19.22 10.98
CA ASN A 387 -8.82 18.90 9.86
C ASN A 387 -9.08 17.48 9.33
N PRO A 388 -9.27 17.30 8.01
CA PRO A 388 -8.58 16.27 7.25
C PRO A 388 -7.40 16.90 6.49
N ALA A 389 -6.34 16.12 6.32
CA ALA A 389 -5.02 16.48 5.86
C ALA A 389 -4.93 17.59 4.77
N SER A 390 -3.95 18.47 4.98
CA SER A 390 -3.49 19.56 4.12
C SER A 390 -3.48 19.20 2.63
N PHE A 391 -4.42 19.76 1.86
CA PHE A 391 -4.28 19.94 0.43
C PHE A 391 -3.30 21.09 0.19
N THR A 392 -2.07 20.77 -0.16
CA THR A 392 -1.11 21.75 -0.68
C THR A 392 -1.63 22.29 -2.01
N ASN A 393 -1.76 23.61 -2.08
CA ASN A 393 -2.21 24.38 -3.23
C ASN A 393 -1.35 24.07 -4.48
N SER A 394 -1.94 23.42 -5.48
CA SER A 394 -1.51 23.53 -6.87
C SER A 394 -2.71 23.97 -7.70
N THR A 395 -2.61 25.17 -8.25
CA THR A 395 -3.53 25.72 -9.25
C THR A 395 -3.48 24.86 -10.52
N GLU A 396 -4.28 23.80 -10.59
CA GLU A 396 -4.56 23.07 -11.82
C GLU A 396 -6.03 23.20 -12.17
N LYS A 397 -6.28 23.98 -13.22
CA LYS A 397 -7.58 24.26 -13.80
C LYS A 397 -7.95 23.10 -14.74
N THR A 398 -8.25 21.92 -14.20
CA THR A 398 -8.55 20.72 -15.02
C THR A 398 -9.41 19.72 -14.26
N ASN A 399 -10.72 19.97 -14.14
CA ASN A 399 -11.74 18.95 -13.88
C ASN A 399 -13.08 19.23 -14.61
N SER A 400 -13.10 20.19 -15.54
CA SER A 400 -14.32 20.66 -16.23
C SER A 400 -14.95 19.66 -17.21
N GLY A 401 -14.24 18.59 -17.58
CA GLY A 401 -14.72 17.58 -18.54
C GLY A 401 -15.59 16.46 -17.95
N ALA A 402 -15.54 16.23 -16.64
CA ALA A 402 -16.29 15.14 -15.99
C ALA A 402 -17.81 15.36 -16.05
N LEU A 403 -18.25 16.62 -16.06
CA LEU A 403 -19.66 17.01 -16.08
C LEU A 403 -20.41 16.51 -17.31
N VAL A 404 -19.73 16.41 -18.46
CA VAL A 404 -20.33 15.94 -19.72
C VAL A 404 -20.92 14.53 -19.58
N PHE A 405 -20.41 13.75 -18.64
CA PHE A 405 -20.82 12.36 -18.41
C PHE A 405 -21.86 12.21 -17.30
N VAL A 406 -22.23 13.29 -16.59
CA VAL A 406 -23.32 13.31 -15.61
C VAL A 406 -24.58 13.73 -16.35
N SER A 407 -25.34 12.76 -16.86
CA SER A 407 -26.62 13.00 -17.53
C SER A 407 -27.73 13.35 -16.54
N ASP A 408 -28.84 13.88 -17.07
CA ASP A 408 -30.06 14.12 -16.29
C ASP A 408 -30.55 12.81 -15.64
N ASP A 409 -30.49 11.67 -16.35
CA ASP A 409 -30.85 10.35 -15.79
C ASP A 409 -30.00 9.96 -14.57
N ILE A 410 -28.71 10.31 -14.56
CA ILE A 410 -27.82 10.06 -13.42
C ILE A 410 -28.22 10.98 -12.26
N CYS A 411 -28.51 12.26 -12.54
CA CYS A 411 -28.96 13.21 -11.52
C CYS A 411 -30.28 12.78 -10.89
N ASP A 412 -31.26 12.38 -11.70
CA ASP A 412 -32.56 11.89 -11.25
C ASP A 412 -32.38 10.65 -10.37
N GLY A 413 -31.62 9.66 -10.85
CA GLY A 413 -31.34 8.44 -10.10
C GLY A 413 -30.59 8.68 -8.78
N MET A 414 -29.75 9.72 -8.70
CA MET A 414 -29.11 10.13 -7.45
C MET A 414 -30.09 10.84 -6.52
N LEU A 415 -30.91 11.77 -7.04
CA LEU A 415 -31.87 12.52 -6.24
C LEU A 415 -32.92 11.61 -5.62
N ASP A 416 -33.46 10.65 -6.37
CA ASP A 416 -34.47 9.71 -5.90
C ASP A 416 -34.01 8.95 -4.65
N ILE A 417 -32.85 8.29 -4.73
CA ILE A 417 -32.28 7.55 -3.59
C ILE A 417 -31.88 8.48 -2.44
N SER A 418 -31.41 9.69 -2.74
CA SER A 418 -31.06 10.67 -1.71
C SER A 418 -32.29 11.13 -0.92
N PHE A 419 -33.42 11.33 -1.59
CA PHE A 419 -34.68 11.70 -0.95
C PHE A 419 -35.23 10.57 -0.07
N GLU A 420 -35.12 9.32 -0.51
CA GLU A 420 -35.52 8.18 0.33
C GLU A 420 -34.63 8.07 1.58
N ARG A 421 -33.31 8.24 1.43
CA ARG A 421 -32.34 8.10 2.53
C ARG A 421 -32.19 9.31 3.45
N ILE A 422 -32.77 10.46 3.09
CA ILE A 422 -32.81 11.62 3.98
C ILE A 422 -33.68 11.36 5.21
N LEU A 423 -34.58 10.36 5.12
CA LEU A 423 -35.47 9.95 6.20
C LEU A 423 -34.79 8.88 7.06
N LYS A 424 -34.86 9.05 8.39
CA LYS A 424 -34.31 8.08 9.34
C LYS A 424 -35.16 6.80 9.46
N LYS A 425 -36.44 6.87 9.09
CA LYS A 425 -37.38 5.76 9.12
C LYS A 425 -38.16 5.73 7.82
N SER A 426 -38.39 4.52 7.32
CA SER A 426 -39.25 4.25 6.17
C SER A 426 -40.65 4.80 6.45
N PRO A 427 -41.23 5.67 5.60
CA PRO A 427 -42.68 5.80 5.57
C PRO A 427 -43.27 4.45 5.20
N VAL A 428 -44.47 4.10 5.70
CA VAL A 428 -45.15 2.80 5.50
C VAL A 428 -45.25 2.34 4.02
N THR A 429 -44.98 3.24 3.07
CA THR A 429 -44.94 3.04 1.62
C THR A 429 -43.55 2.99 0.99
N SER A 430 -42.44 3.06 1.74
CA SER A 430 -41.11 2.92 1.14
C SER A 430 -40.85 1.47 0.76
N PRO A 431 -40.03 1.22 -0.26
CA PRO A 431 -39.74 -0.14 -0.65
C PRO A 431 -39.03 -0.89 0.50
N GLU A 432 -39.53 -2.07 0.88
CA GLU A 432 -38.96 -2.95 1.93
C GLU A 432 -37.50 -3.37 1.68
N TRP A 433 -36.95 -3.07 0.50
CA TRP A 433 -35.63 -3.50 0.08
C TRP A 433 -34.50 -2.52 0.42
N LEU A 434 -34.77 -1.24 0.69
CA LEU A 434 -33.73 -0.22 0.92
C LEU A 434 -33.31 -0.15 2.40
N GLU A 435 -32.03 -0.38 2.68
CA GLU A 435 -31.48 -0.20 4.03
C GLU A 435 -31.33 1.29 4.34
N LEU A 436 -32.00 1.71 5.41
CA LEU A 436 -31.93 3.06 5.97
C LEU A 436 -30.93 3.13 7.13
N TRP A 437 -30.64 4.34 7.58
CA TRP A 437 -29.65 4.57 8.62
C TRP A 437 -29.99 3.85 9.93
N SER A 438 -29.07 3.02 10.42
CA SER A 438 -29.10 2.46 11.77
C SER A 438 -28.12 3.20 12.69
N ASP A 439 -28.52 3.43 13.95
CA ASP A 439 -27.65 4.08 14.94
C ASP A 439 -26.42 3.21 15.31
N GLU A 440 -26.40 1.94 14.89
CA GLU A 440 -25.28 0.99 15.04
C GLU A 440 -24.10 1.29 14.11
N LEU A 441 -24.31 1.96 12.97
CA LEU A 441 -23.24 2.25 11.99
C LEU A 441 -22.28 3.35 12.47
N HIS A 442 -22.79 4.48 12.93
CA HIS A 442 -21.98 5.66 13.30
C HIS A 442 -22.64 6.54 14.40
N GLY A 443 -23.61 6.01 15.15
CA GLY A 443 -24.30 6.75 16.21
C GLY A 443 -25.19 7.90 15.71
N LYS A 444 -25.88 8.57 16.64
CA LYS A 444 -26.88 9.61 16.33
C LYS A 444 -26.31 10.84 15.61
N ASN A 445 -25.08 11.23 15.92
CA ASN A 445 -24.41 12.38 15.30
C ASN A 445 -23.99 12.07 13.85
N GLY A 446 -23.70 10.80 13.53
CA GLY A 446 -23.34 10.37 12.18
C GLY A 446 -24.47 10.59 11.17
N PHE A 447 -25.73 10.40 11.59
CA PHE A 447 -26.89 10.65 10.72
C PHE A 447 -27.03 12.12 10.34
N VAL A 448 -26.79 13.04 11.28
CA VAL A 448 -26.86 14.48 11.00
C VAL A 448 -25.81 14.90 9.98
N GLN A 449 -24.58 14.40 10.15
CA GLN A 449 -23.50 14.63 9.18
C GLN A 449 -23.84 14.02 7.82
N TYR A 450 -24.30 12.77 7.77
CA TYR A 450 -24.73 12.12 6.53
C TYR A 450 -25.84 12.90 5.81
N ARG A 451 -26.88 13.32 6.54
CA ARG A 451 -27.97 14.14 6.01
C ARG A 451 -27.46 15.48 5.47
N SER A 452 -26.51 16.12 6.17
CA SER A 452 -25.91 17.37 5.69
C SER A 452 -25.18 17.18 4.36
N LEU A 453 -24.50 16.04 4.16
CA LEU A 453 -23.83 15.70 2.90
C LEU A 453 -24.83 15.47 1.77
N LEU A 454 -25.95 14.79 2.02
CA LEU A 454 -27.02 14.62 1.00
C LEU A 454 -27.67 15.95 0.61
N VAL A 455 -27.92 16.83 1.57
CA VAL A 455 -28.44 18.19 1.30
C VAL A 455 -27.43 19.01 0.50
N PHE A 456 -26.15 18.87 0.82
CA PHE A 456 -25.07 19.55 0.09
C PHE A 456 -24.97 19.05 -1.36
N LEU A 457 -25.10 17.73 -1.57
CA LEU A 457 -25.16 17.11 -2.90
C LEU A 457 -26.32 17.68 -3.73
N LYS A 458 -27.51 17.88 -3.13
CA LYS A 458 -28.64 18.55 -3.79
C LYS A 458 -28.32 20.00 -4.20
N GLY A 459 -27.53 20.71 -3.41
CA GLY A 459 -27.11 22.09 -3.71
C GLY A 459 -26.10 22.21 -4.86
N GLY A 460 -25.29 21.17 -5.09
CA GLY A 460 -24.27 21.13 -6.15
C GLY A 460 -24.70 20.42 -7.44
N ALA A 461 -25.82 19.69 -7.45
CA ALA A 461 -26.35 19.10 -8.68
C ALA A 461 -26.76 20.19 -9.69
N PRO A 462 -26.40 20.06 -10.98
CA PRO A 462 -26.82 21.02 -11.99
C PRO A 462 -28.35 21.10 -12.04
N LYS A 463 -28.91 22.32 -12.04
CA LYS A 463 -30.35 22.50 -12.19
C LYS A 463 -30.78 21.91 -13.55
N PRO A 464 -31.84 21.08 -13.59
CA PRO A 464 -32.30 20.48 -14.85
C PRO A 464 -32.57 21.57 -15.88
N ARG A 465 -31.98 21.43 -17.07
CA ARG A 465 -32.22 22.34 -18.18
C ARG A 465 -33.54 21.97 -18.83
N TYR A 466 -34.51 22.88 -18.74
CA TYR A 466 -35.88 22.88 -19.31
C TYR A 466 -37.01 22.24 -18.49
N GLY A 467 -37.87 23.12 -17.95
CA GLY A 467 -39.26 23.18 -18.41
C GLY A 467 -40.15 21.94 -18.19
N ARG A 468 -40.19 21.39 -16.98
CA ARG A 468 -41.39 20.69 -16.49
C ARG A 468 -41.79 21.26 -15.14
N GLU A 469 -42.72 22.22 -15.19
CA GLU A 469 -43.67 22.43 -14.11
C GLU A 469 -44.47 21.14 -13.94
N THR A 470 -44.06 20.30 -13.00
CA THR A 470 -44.94 19.25 -12.48
C THR A 470 -45.00 19.40 -10.98
N LEU A 471 -46.06 20.10 -10.56
CA LEU A 471 -46.77 19.99 -9.29
C LEU A 471 -45.93 19.53 -8.10
N ALA A 472 -45.43 20.52 -7.36
CA ALA A 472 -45.16 20.39 -5.95
C ALA A 472 -46.43 19.89 -5.22
N ARG A 473 -46.53 18.58 -5.01
CA ARG A 473 -47.37 18.05 -3.93
C ARG A 473 -46.58 18.24 -2.63
N GLY A 474 -47.06 19.20 -1.85
CA GLY A 474 -46.48 19.57 -0.57
C GLY A 474 -46.37 18.39 0.38
N VAL A 475 -45.18 18.25 0.95
CA VAL A 475 -45.00 17.65 2.27
C VAL A 475 -44.37 18.75 3.12
N LEU A 476 -45.25 19.42 3.87
CA LEU A 476 -44.86 20.27 4.99
C LEU A 476 -44.10 19.40 6.00
N LEU A 477 -42.83 19.74 6.24
CA LEU A 477 -42.08 19.26 7.39
C LEU A 477 -42.74 19.84 8.66
N PRO A 478 -43.11 19.03 9.67
CA PRO A 478 -43.35 19.56 11.00
C PRO A 478 -42.00 19.83 11.70
N ASN A 479 -41.98 20.93 12.46
CA ASN A 479 -40.86 21.45 13.25
C ASN A 479 -40.21 20.44 14.19
#